data_AF-A0A382P8P1-F1
#
_entry.id   AF-A0A382P8P1-F1
#
_cell.length_a   1.000
_cell.length_b   1.000
_cell.length_c   1.000
_cell.angle_alpha   90.00
_cell.angle_beta   90.00
_cell.angle_gamma   90.00
#
_symmetry.space_group_name_H-M   'P 1'
#
loop_
_entity.id
_entity.type
_entity.pdbx_description
1 polymer ?
#
loop_
_entity_poly.entity_id
_entity_poly.type
_entity_poly.pdbx_seq_one_letter_code
_entity_poly.pdbx_strand_id
1 'polypeptide(L)'
;MYKDANYRMSQLYQTDYDLLVVLGPTATGKTKLAVQLADQLNGEIISADSRQVYRGMDIGTGKDLNEYNLRGKKIPYHLIDIADPQQEFSVFQFQQDFQNTFLDIEERKKLPILCGGTGFYIKAILMDFNLPAVAPNKILRQELENWQMEDLIFELKSIAPNIQKKSLETKRRVIRALEIQMNRGMEEVSGKQFDDRINKKKYP
;
A
#
# COMPACT_ATOMS: atom_id res chain seq x y z
N MET A 1 17.74 -29.80 32.63
CA MET A 1 16.30 -29.77 32.96
C MET A 1 15.61 -28.43 32.70
N TYR A 2 16.21 -27.25 32.95
CA TYR A 2 15.56 -25.95 32.65
C TYR A 2 15.73 -25.42 31.20
N LYS A 3 16.64 -25.99 30.40
CA LYS A 3 16.83 -25.58 28.99
C LYS A 3 15.77 -26.16 28.04
N ASP A 4 15.22 -27.34 28.36
CA ASP A 4 14.30 -28.06 27.48
C ASP A 4 12.89 -27.45 27.45
N ALA A 5 12.44 -26.86 28.56
CA ALA A 5 11.15 -26.18 28.63
C ALA A 5 11.13 -24.90 27.77
N ASN A 6 12.19 -24.10 27.82
CA ASN A 6 12.31 -22.88 27.01
C ASN A 6 12.46 -23.19 25.51
N TYR A 7 13.16 -24.28 25.17
CA TYR A 7 13.30 -24.72 23.78
C TYR A 7 11.96 -25.23 23.20
N ARG A 8 11.21 -26.03 23.97
CA ARG A 8 9.86 -26.47 23.58
C ARG A 8 8.85 -25.32 23.53
N MET A 9 8.96 -24.33 24.43
CA MET A 9 8.11 -23.14 24.37
C MET A 9 8.41 -22.26 23.15
N SER A 10 9.68 -22.14 22.74
CA SER A 10 10.05 -21.40 21.52
C SER A 10 9.54 -22.04 20.22
N GLN A 11 9.29 -23.35 20.20
CA GLN A 11 8.67 -24.02 19.04
C GLN A 11 7.14 -23.98 19.06
N LEU A 12 6.51 -23.70 20.21
CA LEU A 12 5.05 -23.53 20.31
C LEU A 12 4.59 -22.11 19.93
N TYR A 13 5.51 -21.15 19.80
CA TYR A 13 5.23 -19.77 19.38
C TYR A 13 5.69 -19.46 17.96
N GLN A 14 5.90 -20.46 17.12
CA GLN A 14 5.98 -20.24 15.69
C GLN A 14 4.54 -20.14 15.18
N THR A 15 3.96 -18.95 15.29
CA THR A 15 2.63 -18.70 14.74
C THR A 15 2.72 -18.84 13.22
N ASP A 16 1.84 -19.63 12.61
CA ASP A 16 1.62 -19.73 11.14
C ASP A 16 1.13 -18.40 10.50
N TYR A 17 1.28 -17.28 11.20
CA TYR A 17 0.74 -15.98 10.84
C TYR A 17 1.88 -14.96 10.82
N ASP A 18 2.20 -14.49 9.62
CA ASP A 18 3.25 -13.50 9.40
C ASP A 18 2.76 -12.06 9.68
N LEU A 19 1.44 -11.86 9.85
CA LEU A 19 0.82 -10.55 10.06
C LEU A 19 -0.42 -10.63 10.96
N LEU A 20 -0.48 -9.80 11.99
CA LEU A 20 -1.70 -9.58 12.79
C LEU A 20 -2.40 -8.29 12.34
N VAL A 21 -3.73 -8.33 12.13
CA VAL A 21 -4.49 -7.15 11.68
C VAL A 21 -5.53 -6.74 12.72
N VAL A 22 -5.45 -5.48 13.18
CA VAL A 22 -6.42 -4.84 14.06
C VAL A 22 -7.17 -3.75 13.26
N LEU A 23 -8.37 -4.10 12.79
CA LEU A 23 -9.18 -3.22 11.96
C LEU A 23 -10.49 -2.83 12.64
N GLY A 24 -10.97 -1.62 12.36
CA GLY A 24 -12.26 -1.15 12.86
C GLY A 24 -12.52 0.32 12.52
N PRO A 25 -13.74 0.83 12.80
CA PRO A 25 -14.06 2.24 12.65
C PRO A 25 -13.18 3.15 13.51
N THR A 26 -13.08 4.43 13.16
CA THR A 26 -12.43 5.45 13.99
C THR A 26 -13.07 5.50 15.39
N ALA A 27 -12.28 5.83 16.42
CA ALA A 27 -12.73 5.96 17.81
C ALA A 27 -13.27 4.68 18.49
N THR A 28 -12.92 3.49 17.99
CA THR A 28 -13.31 2.19 18.59
C THR A 28 -12.25 1.57 19.50
N GLY A 29 -11.15 2.28 19.79
CA GLY A 29 -10.08 1.77 20.67
C GLY A 29 -9.05 0.86 20.01
N LYS A 30 -9.03 0.79 18.66
CA LYS A 30 -8.09 -0.02 17.85
C LYS A 30 -6.63 0.13 18.28
N THR A 31 -6.16 1.37 18.41
CA THR A 31 -4.76 1.67 18.75
C THR A 31 -4.40 1.10 20.11
N LYS A 32 -5.26 1.32 21.11
CA LYS A 32 -5.07 0.79 22.47
C LYS A 32 -4.95 -0.74 22.46
N LEU A 33 -5.82 -1.42 21.71
CA LEU A 33 -5.74 -2.87 21.55
C LEU A 33 -4.44 -3.30 20.84
N ALA A 34 -4.08 -2.64 19.74
CA ALA A 34 -2.84 -2.93 19.01
C ALA A 34 -1.58 -2.73 19.87
N VAL A 35 -1.56 -1.70 20.70
CA VAL A 35 -0.46 -1.40 21.65
C VAL A 35 -0.35 -2.48 22.72
N GLN A 36 -1.47 -2.95 23.27
CA GLN A 36 -1.47 -4.05 24.23
C GLN A 36 -0.98 -5.37 23.58
N LEU A 37 -1.42 -5.65 22.36
CA LEU A 37 -0.99 -6.83 21.60
C LEU A 37 0.50 -6.76 21.27
N ALA A 38 1.00 -5.60 20.83
CA ALA A 38 2.41 -5.40 20.53
C ALA A 38 3.31 -5.65 21.75
N ASP A 39 2.90 -5.18 22.93
CA ASP A 39 3.65 -5.43 24.17
C ASP A 39 3.69 -6.91 24.55
N GLN A 40 2.55 -7.60 24.44
CA GLN A 40 2.41 -9.02 24.82
C GLN A 40 3.07 -9.97 23.82
N LEU A 41 3.05 -9.63 22.53
CA LEU A 41 3.50 -10.50 21.44
C LEU A 41 4.88 -10.13 20.90
N ASN A 42 5.58 -9.20 21.57
CA ASN A 42 6.86 -8.66 21.10
C ASN A 42 6.76 -8.14 19.65
N GLY A 43 5.68 -7.40 19.37
CA GLY A 43 5.34 -6.89 18.05
C GLY A 43 5.64 -5.40 17.86
N GLU A 44 5.49 -4.94 16.62
CA GLU A 44 5.58 -3.53 16.23
C GLU A 44 4.36 -3.17 15.37
N ILE A 45 3.88 -1.93 15.50
CA ILE A 45 2.61 -1.52 14.87
C ILE A 45 2.89 -0.81 13.54
N ILE A 46 2.21 -1.21 12.48
CA ILE A 46 2.20 -0.53 11.19
C ILE A 46 0.85 0.18 11.05
N SER A 47 0.84 1.51 10.92
CA SER A 47 -0.42 2.25 10.77
C SER A 47 -1.00 2.10 9.37
N ALA A 48 -2.25 1.63 9.28
CA ALA A 48 -3.08 1.60 8.06
C ALA A 48 -4.17 2.69 8.09
N ASP A 49 -3.77 3.91 8.46
CA ASP A 49 -4.63 5.10 8.41
C ASP A 49 -4.05 6.13 7.44
N SER A 50 -4.76 6.37 6.34
CA SER A 50 -4.35 7.30 5.27
C SER A 50 -4.23 8.75 5.72
N ARG A 51 -4.72 9.10 6.91
CA ARG A 51 -4.59 10.45 7.46
C ARG A 51 -3.39 10.57 8.41
N GLN A 52 -3.00 9.49 9.08
CA GLN A 52 -1.89 9.51 10.04
C GLN A 52 -0.50 9.60 9.35
N VAL A 53 -0.43 9.34 8.05
CA VAL A 53 0.81 9.42 7.27
C VAL A 53 1.41 10.84 7.18
N TYR A 54 0.61 11.89 7.35
CA TYR A 54 1.03 13.27 7.08
C TYR A 54 1.58 14.01 8.30
N ARG A 55 2.81 14.53 8.20
CA ARG A 55 3.49 15.27 9.29
C ARG A 55 2.71 16.49 9.78
N GLY A 56 2.66 16.68 11.09
CA GLY A 56 2.10 17.89 11.72
C GLY A 56 0.58 18.01 11.66
N MET A 57 -0.13 16.99 11.14
CA MET A 57 -1.59 16.98 11.04
C MET A 57 -2.26 16.23 12.20
N ASP A 58 -1.86 16.44 13.45
CA ASP A 58 -2.16 15.46 14.52
C ASP A 58 -3.60 15.51 15.04
N ILE A 59 -4.11 16.71 15.33
CA ILE A 59 -5.45 16.91 15.94
C ILE A 59 -6.56 16.45 14.98
N GLY A 60 -6.54 16.93 13.74
CA GLY A 60 -7.59 16.64 12.75
C GLY A 60 -7.57 15.20 12.23
N THR A 61 -6.49 14.46 12.47
CA THR A 61 -6.34 13.07 12.01
C THR A 61 -6.38 12.05 13.15
N GLY A 62 -6.54 12.51 14.40
CA GLY A 62 -6.64 11.65 15.57
C GLY A 62 -5.35 10.88 15.85
N LYS A 63 -4.18 11.50 15.62
CA LYS A 63 -2.89 10.92 16.03
C LYS A 63 -2.65 11.16 17.51
N ASP A 64 -3.26 10.33 18.34
CA ASP A 64 -2.92 10.30 19.76
C ASP A 64 -1.65 9.46 19.96
N LEU A 65 -0.49 10.05 19.68
CA LEU A 65 0.80 9.36 19.77
C LEU A 65 1.12 8.88 21.20
N ASN A 66 0.45 9.46 22.22
CA ASN A 66 0.59 9.02 23.60
C ASN A 66 0.00 7.63 23.84
N GLU A 67 -0.96 7.19 23.01
CA GLU A 67 -1.53 5.84 23.10
C GLU A 67 -0.47 4.75 22.90
N TYR A 68 0.61 5.05 22.18
CA TYR A 68 1.74 4.14 21.97
C TYR A 68 2.69 4.06 23.18
N ASN A 69 2.43 4.80 24.25
CA ASN A 69 3.11 4.63 25.53
C ASN A 69 2.26 3.74 26.45
N LEU A 70 2.72 2.51 26.67
CA LEU A 70 2.09 1.57 27.58
C LEU A 70 2.91 1.49 28.87
N ARG A 71 2.38 2.05 29.96
CA ARG A 71 2.99 1.97 31.31
C ARG A 71 4.45 2.47 31.34
N GLY A 72 4.78 3.53 30.61
CA GLY A 72 6.12 4.10 30.51
C GLY A 72 7.00 3.45 29.43
N LYS A 73 6.56 2.35 28.81
CA LYS A 73 7.24 1.71 27.69
C LYS A 73 6.70 2.24 26.36
N LYS A 74 7.58 2.77 25.52
CA LYS A 74 7.24 3.18 24.15
C LYS A 74 7.13 1.94 23.26
N ILE A 75 5.96 1.72 22.68
CA ILE A 75 5.71 0.69 21.67
C ILE A 75 6.11 1.25 20.30
N PRO A 76 6.95 0.54 19.51
CA PRO A 76 7.30 0.98 18.17
C PRO A 76 6.09 1.02 17.24
N TYR A 77 6.00 2.08 16.45
CA TYR A 77 5.01 2.25 15.41
C TYR A 77 5.64 2.81 14.14
N HIS A 78 5.00 2.54 13.02
CA HIS A 78 5.49 2.83 11.67
C HIS A 78 4.41 3.43 10.79
N LEU A 79 4.82 4.06 9.69
CA LEU A 79 3.97 4.70 8.69
C LEU A 79 3.07 5.83 9.23
N ILE A 80 3.53 6.46 10.30
CA ILE A 80 2.98 7.70 10.86
C ILE A 80 4.01 8.80 10.60
N ASP A 81 3.57 9.98 10.19
CA ASP A 81 4.46 11.14 9.94
C ASP A 81 5.56 10.87 8.89
N ILE A 82 5.21 10.12 7.83
CA ILE A 82 6.13 9.72 6.75
C ILE A 82 6.03 10.62 5.50
N ALA A 83 4.94 11.37 5.33
CA ALA A 83 4.69 12.24 4.17
C ALA A 83 4.51 13.72 4.56
N ASP A 84 4.87 14.63 3.65
CA ASP A 84 4.53 16.06 3.80
C ASP A 84 3.06 16.29 3.41
N PRO A 85 2.30 17.13 4.14
CA PRO A 85 0.91 17.46 3.79
C PRO A 85 0.70 18.01 2.37
N GLN A 86 1.72 18.59 1.75
CA GLN A 86 1.67 19.13 0.38
C GLN A 86 1.88 18.03 -0.68
N GLN A 87 2.28 16.84 -0.28
CA GLN A 87 2.54 15.71 -1.18
C GLN A 87 1.34 14.77 -1.22
N GLU A 88 1.03 14.24 -2.40
CA GLU A 88 0.04 13.17 -2.51
C GLU A 88 0.65 11.86 -2.00
N PHE A 89 0.01 11.23 -1.02
CA PHE A 89 0.36 9.88 -0.58
C PHE A 89 -0.64 8.85 -1.11
N SER A 90 -0.15 7.94 -1.96
CA SER A 90 -0.97 6.97 -2.69
C SER A 90 -0.96 5.59 -2.05
N VAL A 91 -1.97 4.77 -2.37
CA VAL A 91 -2.02 3.37 -1.94
C VAL A 91 -0.84 2.53 -2.47
N PHE A 92 -0.25 2.92 -3.59
CA PHE A 92 0.93 2.25 -4.15
C PHE A 92 2.17 2.52 -3.30
N GLN A 93 2.37 3.78 -2.89
CA GLN A 93 3.42 4.14 -1.94
C GLN A 93 3.19 3.43 -0.59
N PHE A 94 1.95 3.42 -0.09
CA PHE A 94 1.61 2.66 1.11
C PHE A 94 1.98 1.18 1.01
N GLN A 95 1.68 0.52 -0.12
CA GLN A 95 2.08 -0.88 -0.34
C GLN A 95 3.60 -1.06 -0.26
N GLN A 96 4.37 -0.19 -0.91
CA GLN A 96 5.84 -0.25 -0.88
C GLN A 96 6.39 -0.03 0.54
N ASP A 97 5.92 1.02 1.22
CA ASP A 97 6.37 1.36 2.56
C ASP A 97 5.96 0.28 3.58
N PHE A 98 4.77 -0.31 3.41
CA PHE A 98 4.33 -1.46 4.19
C PHE A 98 5.27 -2.65 3.99
N GLN A 99 5.58 -3.02 2.75
CA GLN A 99 6.44 -4.18 2.46
C GLN A 99 7.85 -3.99 3.05
N ASN A 100 8.43 -2.80 2.88
CA ASN A 100 9.74 -2.48 3.46
C ASN A 100 9.72 -2.56 5.00
N THR A 101 8.69 -1.97 5.62
CA THR A 101 8.52 -1.98 7.09
C THR A 101 8.27 -3.39 7.61
N PHE A 102 7.46 -4.17 6.90
CA PHE A 102 7.12 -5.54 7.24
C PHE A 102 8.37 -6.42 7.30
N LEU A 103 9.17 -6.42 6.22
CA LEU A 103 10.42 -7.19 6.14
C LEU A 103 11.43 -6.77 7.21
N ASP A 104 11.54 -5.48 7.48
CA ASP A 104 12.41 -4.91 8.51
C ASP A 104 12.00 -5.35 9.94
N ILE A 105 10.69 -5.47 10.22
CA ILE A 105 10.17 -6.02 11.48
C ILE A 105 10.43 -7.52 11.59
N GLU A 106 10.21 -8.27 10.51
CA GLU A 106 10.47 -9.72 10.45
C GLU A 106 11.95 -10.05 10.63
N GLU A 107 12.85 -9.28 10.02
CA GLU A 107 14.30 -9.44 10.18
C GLU A 107 14.72 -9.28 11.66
N ARG A 108 14.05 -8.37 12.38
CA ARG A 108 14.20 -8.19 13.84
C ARG A 108 13.52 -9.28 14.68
N LYS A 109 12.88 -10.28 14.06
CA LYS A 109 12.13 -11.37 14.69
C LYS A 109 11.03 -10.87 15.62
N LYS A 110 10.30 -9.84 15.17
CA LYS A 110 9.14 -9.29 15.87
C LYS A 110 7.88 -9.52 15.05
N LEU A 111 6.72 -9.50 15.70
CA LEU A 111 5.44 -9.66 15.02
C LEU A 111 4.99 -8.34 14.38
N PRO A 112 4.78 -8.27 13.04
CA PRO A 112 4.15 -7.12 12.41
C PRO A 112 2.65 -7.06 12.77
N ILE A 113 2.19 -5.89 13.24
CA ILE A 113 0.78 -5.65 13.60
C ILE A 113 0.23 -4.49 12.77
N LEU A 114 -0.57 -4.78 11.76
CA LEU A 114 -1.25 -3.76 10.96
C LEU A 114 -2.47 -3.22 11.72
N CYS A 115 -2.47 -1.94 12.08
CA CYS A 115 -3.57 -1.30 12.82
C CYS A 115 -4.14 -0.12 12.04
N GLY A 116 -5.45 -0.08 11.79
CA GLY A 116 -6.04 1.06 11.09
C GLY A 116 -7.50 0.91 10.69
N GLY A 117 -7.97 1.87 9.89
CA GLY A 117 -9.35 1.94 9.43
C GLY A 117 -9.50 2.26 7.93
N THR A 118 -8.40 2.50 7.21
CA THR A 118 -8.47 2.77 5.77
C THR A 118 -8.67 1.45 5.02
N GLY A 119 -9.93 1.12 4.76
CA GLY A 119 -10.30 -0.15 4.11
C GLY A 119 -9.57 -0.40 2.78
N PHE A 120 -9.26 0.66 2.01
CA PHE A 120 -8.51 0.50 0.76
C PHE A 120 -7.04 0.12 0.97
N TYR A 121 -6.39 0.61 2.03
CA TYR A 121 -5.02 0.23 2.39
C TYR A 121 -4.98 -1.23 2.83
N ILE A 122 -5.85 -1.60 3.77
CA ILE A 122 -5.97 -2.97 4.26
C ILE A 122 -6.25 -3.93 3.10
N LYS A 123 -7.18 -3.57 2.21
CA LYS A 123 -7.49 -4.37 1.03
C LYS A 123 -6.30 -4.53 0.08
N ALA A 124 -5.51 -3.47 -0.10
CA ALA A 124 -4.34 -3.50 -0.96
C ALA A 124 -3.23 -4.41 -0.41
N ILE A 125 -3.12 -4.57 0.91
CA ILE A 125 -2.14 -5.47 1.53
C ILE A 125 -2.62 -6.92 1.54
N LEU A 126 -3.88 -7.15 1.93
CA LEU A 126 -4.40 -8.50 2.19
C LEU A 126 -4.90 -9.23 0.94
N MET A 127 -5.08 -8.53 -0.17
CA MET A 127 -5.51 -9.12 -1.42
C MET A 127 -4.41 -8.91 -2.47
N ASP A 128 -4.31 -9.80 -3.47
CA ASP A 128 -3.42 -9.68 -4.64
C ASP A 128 -3.80 -8.47 -5.52
N PHE A 129 -3.71 -7.27 -4.95
CA PHE A 129 -4.02 -6.01 -5.59
C PHE A 129 -2.81 -5.60 -6.41
N ASN A 130 -2.79 -6.08 -7.66
CA ASN A 130 -1.87 -5.61 -8.68
C ASN A 130 -2.19 -4.16 -9.05
N LEU A 131 -1.60 -3.22 -8.32
CA LEU A 131 -1.62 -1.82 -8.69
C LEU A 131 -0.66 -1.61 -9.86
N PRO A 132 -1.12 -1.07 -10.99
CA PRO A 132 -0.25 -0.81 -12.12
C PRO A 132 0.79 0.24 -11.73
N ALA A 133 2.07 -0.05 -11.99
CA ALA A 133 3.23 0.80 -11.71
C ALA A 133 3.29 2.08 -12.58
N VAL A 134 2.18 2.44 -13.23
CA VAL A 134 2.05 3.66 -14.02
C VAL A 134 1.81 4.83 -13.06
N ALA A 135 2.76 5.76 -13.00
CA ALA A 135 2.60 6.98 -12.22
C ALA A 135 1.46 7.86 -12.79
N PRO A 136 0.74 8.63 -11.94
CA PRO A 136 -0.17 9.67 -12.40
C PRO A 136 0.52 10.67 -13.34
N ASN A 137 -0.07 10.92 -14.52
CA ASN A 137 0.37 11.97 -15.44
C ASN A 137 -0.59 13.17 -15.32
N LYS A 138 -0.15 14.21 -14.59
CA LYS A 138 -1.00 15.39 -14.31
C LYS A 138 -1.41 16.14 -15.57
N ILE A 139 -0.52 16.24 -16.56
CA ILE A 139 -0.78 16.97 -17.81
C ILE A 139 -1.85 16.22 -18.61
N LEU A 140 -1.65 14.91 -18.82
CA LEU A 140 -2.61 14.06 -19.51
C LEU A 140 -3.98 14.07 -18.82
N ARG A 141 -4.02 14.07 -17.47
CA ARG A 141 -5.29 14.16 -16.74
C ARG A 141 -6.02 15.46 -16.99
N GLN A 142 -5.32 16.60 -16.97
CA GLN A 142 -5.93 17.89 -17.25
C GLN A 142 -6.51 17.95 -18.67
N GLU A 143 -5.80 17.37 -19.65
CA GLU A 143 -6.30 17.27 -21.02
C GLU A 143 -7.56 16.42 -21.10
N LEU A 144 -7.53 15.20 -20.54
CA LEU A 144 -8.65 14.25 -20.55
C LEU A 144 -9.84 14.71 -19.69
N GLU A 145 -9.62 15.55 -18.68
CA GLU A 145 -10.67 16.16 -17.87
C GLU A 145 -11.58 17.09 -18.68
N ASN A 146 -11.10 17.63 -19.81
CA ASN A 146 -11.89 18.48 -20.69
C ASN A 146 -12.78 17.68 -21.68
N TRP A 147 -12.55 16.38 -21.84
CA TRP A 147 -13.29 15.54 -22.77
C TRP A 147 -14.66 15.14 -22.20
N GLN A 148 -15.64 14.82 -23.06
CA GLN A 148 -16.90 14.25 -22.58
C GLN A 148 -16.69 12.79 -22.14
N MET A 149 -17.57 12.31 -21.25
CA MET A 149 -17.44 10.95 -20.71
C MET A 149 -17.55 9.90 -21.82
N GLU A 150 -18.42 10.14 -22.79
CA GLU A 150 -18.68 9.28 -23.94
C GLU A 150 -17.43 9.13 -24.80
N ASP A 151 -16.72 10.23 -25.08
CA ASP A 151 -15.47 10.24 -25.85
C ASP A 151 -14.37 9.47 -25.12
N LEU A 152 -14.25 9.66 -23.80
CA LEU A 152 -13.28 8.95 -22.99
C LEU A 152 -13.54 7.43 -22.96
N ILE A 153 -14.81 7.02 -22.85
CA ILE A 153 -15.19 5.61 -22.90
C ILE A 153 -14.92 5.03 -24.29
N PHE A 154 -15.23 5.78 -25.35
CA PHE A 154 -14.99 5.36 -26.73
C PHE A 154 -13.50 5.11 -26.96
N GLU A 155 -12.65 6.06 -26.60
CA GLU A 155 -11.19 5.93 -26.70
C GLU A 155 -10.67 4.77 -25.84
N LEU A 156 -11.18 4.60 -24.62
CA LEU A 156 -10.73 3.50 -23.76
C LEU A 156 -11.09 2.13 -24.33
N LYS A 157 -12.26 2.00 -24.95
CA LYS A 157 -12.69 0.74 -25.58
C LYS A 157 -11.94 0.44 -26.87
N SER A 158 -11.44 1.46 -27.58
CA SER A 158 -10.64 1.26 -28.80
C SER A 158 -9.30 0.60 -28.49
N ILE A 159 -8.65 0.99 -27.39
CA ILE A 159 -7.36 0.45 -26.94
C ILE A 159 -7.48 -0.75 -25.98
N ALA A 160 -8.59 -0.86 -25.24
CA ALA A 160 -8.85 -1.95 -24.31
C ALA A 160 -10.30 -2.48 -24.44
N PRO A 161 -10.59 -3.30 -25.46
CA PRO A 161 -11.94 -3.82 -25.72
C PRO A 161 -12.54 -4.60 -24.55
N ASN A 162 -11.68 -5.30 -23.79
CA ASN A 162 -12.06 -6.15 -22.65
C ASN A 162 -12.01 -5.42 -21.29
N ILE A 163 -12.06 -4.08 -21.29
CA ILE A 163 -11.98 -3.30 -20.05
C ILE A 163 -13.14 -3.64 -19.09
N GLN A 164 -12.83 -3.79 -17.80
CA GLN A 164 -13.83 -4.12 -16.80
C GLN A 164 -14.85 -3.00 -16.64
N LYS A 165 -16.14 -3.35 -16.53
CA LYS A 165 -17.25 -2.38 -16.35
C LYS A 165 -17.01 -1.39 -15.21
N LYS A 166 -16.38 -1.85 -14.13
CA LYS A 166 -16.02 -1.05 -12.95
C LYS A 166 -15.12 0.16 -13.27
N SER A 167 -14.28 0.05 -14.30
CA SER A 167 -13.41 1.13 -14.77
C SER A 167 -14.17 2.23 -15.50
N LEU A 168 -15.43 1.97 -15.91
CA LEU A 168 -16.27 2.89 -16.66
C LEU A 168 -17.26 3.67 -15.77
N GLU A 169 -17.29 3.41 -14.47
CA GLU A 169 -18.29 3.98 -13.54
C GLU A 169 -18.13 5.49 -13.31
N THR A 170 -16.90 6.00 -13.35
CA THR A 170 -16.61 7.41 -13.08
C THR A 170 -15.56 7.93 -14.04
N LYS A 171 -15.66 9.22 -14.40
CA LYS A 171 -14.70 9.89 -15.29
C LYS A 171 -13.25 9.69 -14.82
N ARG A 172 -13.01 9.84 -13.51
CA ARG A 172 -11.70 9.60 -12.90
C ARG A 172 -11.17 8.18 -13.13
N ARG A 173 -12.04 7.16 -13.08
CA ARG A 173 -11.62 5.76 -13.33
C ARG A 173 -11.35 5.51 -14.81
N VAL A 174 -12.12 6.11 -15.70
CA VAL A 174 -11.89 6.02 -17.16
C VAL A 174 -10.56 6.67 -17.52
N ILE A 175 -10.30 7.88 -17.02
CA ILE A 175 -9.03 8.60 -17.22
C ILE A 175 -7.85 7.78 -16.68
N ARG A 176 -7.96 7.20 -15.48
CA ARG A 176 -6.90 6.32 -14.95
C ARG A 176 -6.70 5.07 -15.82
N ALA A 177 -7.77 4.47 -16.32
CA ALA A 177 -7.67 3.31 -17.20
C ALA A 177 -6.99 3.67 -18.53
N LEU A 178 -7.34 4.80 -19.14
CA LEU A 178 -6.66 5.35 -20.32
C LEU A 178 -5.17 5.57 -20.06
N GLU A 179 -4.84 6.25 -18.97
CA GLU A 179 -3.45 6.51 -18.53
C GLU A 179 -2.63 5.20 -18.42
N ILE A 180 -3.22 4.14 -17.85
CA ILE A 180 -2.56 2.83 -17.73
C ILE A 180 -2.37 2.17 -19.11
N GLN A 181 -3.39 2.16 -19.97
CA GLN A 181 -3.33 1.47 -21.26
C GLN A 181 -2.43 2.19 -22.27
N MET A 182 -2.48 3.52 -22.30
CA MET A 182 -1.59 4.33 -23.14
C MET A 182 -0.12 4.10 -22.79
N ASN A 183 0.21 4.03 -21.50
CA ASN A 183 1.59 3.77 -21.07
C ASN A 183 2.06 2.34 -21.42
N ARG A 184 1.19 1.33 -21.27
CA ARG A 184 1.48 -0.04 -21.71
C ARG A 184 1.77 -0.12 -23.22
N GLY A 185 0.98 0.59 -24.03
CA GLY A 185 1.22 0.67 -25.48
C GLY A 185 2.58 1.29 -25.83
N MET A 186 3.05 2.27 -25.05
CA MET A 186 4.39 2.87 -25.24
C MET A 186 5.53 1.93 -24.84
N GLU A 187 5.36 1.14 -23.77
CA GLU A 187 6.33 0.11 -23.36
C GLU A 187 6.43 -1.02 -24.39
N GLU A 188 5.32 -1.47 -24.97
CA GLU A 188 5.32 -2.49 -26.02
C GLU A 188 5.95 -2.01 -27.34
N VAL A 189 5.74 -0.74 -27.71
CA VAL A 189 6.35 -0.13 -28.92
C VAL A 189 7.85 0.12 -28.71
N SER A 190 8.28 0.56 -27.53
CA SER A 190 9.70 0.74 -27.21
C SER A 190 10.45 -0.59 -27.05
N GLY A 191 9.80 -1.64 -26.52
CA GLY A 191 10.33 -3.00 -26.45
C GLY A 191 10.58 -3.62 -27.83
N LYS A 192 9.69 -3.39 -28.80
CA LYS A 192 9.88 -3.83 -30.20
C LYS A 192 11.04 -3.10 -30.90
N GLN A 193 11.28 -1.81 -30.58
CA GLN A 193 12.42 -1.07 -31.13
C GLN A 193 13.78 -1.46 -30.51
N PHE A 194 13.81 -2.11 -29.35
CA PHE A 194 15.03 -2.65 -28.75
C PHE A 194 15.40 -4.02 -29.36
N ASP A 195 14.41 -4.86 -29.68
CA ASP A 195 14.63 -6.19 -30.27
C ASP A 195 15.09 -6.11 -31.74
N ASP A 196 14.53 -5.16 -32.51
CA ASP A 196 14.92 -4.93 -33.92
C ASP A 196 16.33 -4.37 -34.10
N ARG A 197 16.95 -3.83 -33.03
CA ARG A 197 18.34 -3.33 -33.05
C ARG A 197 19.38 -4.37 -32.67
N ILE A 198 18.99 -5.48 -32.04
CA ILE A 198 19.91 -6.56 -31.66
C ILE A 198 20.00 -7.65 -32.76
N ASN A 199 18.98 -7.80 -33.62
CA ASN A 199 18.96 -8.84 -34.66
C ASN A 199 19.55 -8.46 -36.04
N LYS A 200 20.29 -7.34 -36.17
CA LYS A 200 20.97 -6.95 -37.44
C LYS A 200 22.50 -6.94 -37.42
N LYS A 201 23.13 -7.58 -36.44
CA LYS A 201 24.55 -7.93 -36.50
C LYS A 201 24.77 -9.35 -35.96
N LYS A 202 24.76 -10.35 -36.85
CA LYS A 202 25.66 -11.51 -36.77
C LYS A 202 25.63 -12.34 -38.07
N TYR A 203 26.76 -12.26 -38.79
CA TYR A 203 27.33 -13.15 -39.82
C TYR A 203 26.69 -13.14 -41.22
N PRO A 204 27.49 -13.23 -42.30
CA PRO A 204 28.45 -14.31 -42.59
C PRO A 204 29.78 -14.22 -41.85
#